data_AF-A0A1Y2AFP8-F1
#
_entry.id   AF-A0A1Y2AFP8-F1
#
_cell.length_a   1.000
_cell.length_b   1.000
_cell.length_c   1.000
_cell.angle_alpha   90.00
_cell.angle_beta   90.00
_cell.angle_gamma   90.00
#
_symmetry.space_group_name_H-M   'P 1'
#
loop_
_entity.id
_entity.type
_entity.pdbx_description
1 polymer ?
#
loop_
_entity_poly.entity_id
_entity_poly.type
_entity_poly.pdbx_seq_one_letter_code
_entity_poly.pdbx_strand_id
1 'polypeptide(L)'
;RIEQIQEVPLVVSSDIESTTKTKAAVELLKTLAAYADITKVSNSRKIRAGKGKLRNRRYRQRRGPLVVYAKDEGIVRAFKNVPGVETAPVESLNLLQLAPGGHVGRFIIWTEAAIAALDSVYEKKSHFILPTAKIATSDVTGLINSDEIQSVLRPAGQAVAKRPFTQKKNPLRNKAVLFRLNPYAKTLRRQELLRQERKSKAPVKKAADVAGKDFLDILHAA
;
A
#
# COMPACT_ATOMS: atom_id res chain seq x y z
N ARG A 1 19.92 4.40 10.71
CA ARG A 1 19.25 5.69 11.00
C ARG A 1 20.02 6.66 10.15
N ILE A 2 19.35 7.23 9.15
CA ILE A 2 19.97 8.01 8.08
C ILE A 2 19.39 9.43 8.01
N GLU A 3 18.61 9.84 9.02
CA GLU A 3 17.84 11.08 9.01
C GLU A 3 18.73 12.34 9.02
N GLN A 4 19.95 12.23 9.55
CA GLN A 4 20.92 13.33 9.67
C GLN A 4 22.03 13.28 8.60
N ILE A 5 21.94 12.33 7.66
CA ILE A 5 22.94 12.17 6.60
C ILE A 5 22.61 13.18 5.50
N GLN A 6 23.64 13.84 4.97
CA GLN A 6 23.49 14.89 3.97
C GLN A 6 23.08 14.34 2.60
N GLU A 7 23.65 13.19 2.19
CA GLU A 7 23.47 12.65 0.85
C GLU A 7 23.43 11.11 0.84
N VAL A 8 22.68 10.55 -0.11
CA VAL A 8 22.69 9.14 -0.48
C VAL A 8 22.79 9.07 -2.00
N PRO A 9 23.86 8.48 -2.59
CA PRO A 9 24.93 7.69 -1.94
C PRO A 9 25.92 8.54 -1.12
N LEU A 10 26.38 8.02 0.03
CA LEU A 10 27.40 8.69 0.84
C LEU A 10 28.80 8.33 0.35
N VAL A 11 29.52 9.30 -0.20
CA VAL A 11 30.90 9.15 -0.69
C VAL A 11 31.86 9.92 0.22
N VAL A 12 33.00 9.33 0.54
CA VAL A 12 34.02 9.89 1.43
C VAL A 12 35.41 9.79 0.80
N SER A 13 36.34 10.68 1.21
CA SER A 13 37.71 10.71 0.69
C SER A 13 38.39 9.34 0.77
N SER A 14 39.20 9.03 -0.25
CA SER A 14 40.05 7.82 -0.29
C SER A 14 41.04 7.74 0.87
N ASP A 15 41.36 8.86 1.54
CA ASP A 15 42.26 8.89 2.71
C ASP A 15 41.83 7.94 3.83
N ILE A 16 40.53 7.63 3.90
CA ILE A 16 39.95 6.77 4.93
C ILE A 16 40.42 5.32 4.79
N GLU A 17 40.83 4.90 3.59
CA GLU A 17 41.37 3.55 3.34
C GLU A 17 42.60 3.24 4.20
N SER A 18 43.40 4.27 4.48
CA SER A 18 44.61 4.21 5.33
C SER A 18 44.33 4.22 6.84
N THR A 19 43.07 4.35 7.26
CA THR A 19 42.71 4.42 8.68
C THR A 19 42.94 3.07 9.34
N THR A 20 43.82 3.01 10.35
CA THR A 20 44.16 1.75 11.06
C THR A 20 43.50 1.60 12.43
N LYS A 21 43.18 2.71 13.10
CA LYS A 21 42.66 2.71 14.48
C LYS A 21 41.13 2.73 14.50
N THR A 22 40.55 1.85 15.30
CA THR A 22 39.10 1.77 15.53
C THR A 22 38.51 3.06 16.11
N LYS A 23 39.27 3.77 16.96
CA LYS A 23 38.87 5.06 17.52
C LYS A 23 38.65 6.11 16.43
N ALA A 24 39.57 6.20 15.48
CA ALA A 24 39.47 7.13 14.35
C ALA A 24 38.28 6.77 13.45
N ALA A 25 38.05 5.48 13.19
CA ALA A 25 36.86 5.03 12.45
C ALA A 25 35.54 5.41 13.15
N VAL A 26 35.48 5.32 14.49
CA VAL A 26 34.30 5.75 15.25
C VAL A 26 34.10 7.27 15.22
N GLU A 27 35.18 8.05 15.30
CA GLU A 27 35.13 9.51 15.17
C GLU A 27 34.62 9.92 13.79
N LEU A 28 35.12 9.27 12.73
CA LEU A 28 34.64 9.47 11.37
C LEU A 28 33.14 9.17 11.21
N LEU A 29 32.65 8.07 11.78
CA LEU A 29 31.22 7.75 11.73
C LEU A 29 30.36 8.75 12.50
N LYS A 30 30.92 9.45 13.49
CA LYS A 30 30.24 10.54 14.19
C LYS A 30 30.22 11.82 13.37
N THR A 31 31.32 12.18 12.70
CA THR A 31 31.37 13.37 11.83
C THR A 31 30.43 13.23 10.64
N LEU A 32 30.29 12.02 10.09
CA LEU A 32 29.36 11.71 9.00
C LEU A 32 27.90 11.51 9.44
N ALA A 33 27.57 11.75 10.72
CA ALA A 33 26.26 11.50 11.33
C ALA A 33 25.73 10.04 11.20
N ALA A 34 26.57 9.08 10.80
CA ALA A 34 26.25 7.67 10.66
C ALA A 34 26.21 6.92 12.01
N TYR A 35 26.76 7.51 13.07
CA TYR A 35 26.89 6.88 14.38
C TYR A 35 25.53 6.52 15.04
N ALA A 36 24.46 7.25 14.69
CA ALA A 36 23.11 6.94 15.17
C ALA A 36 22.61 5.55 14.72
N ASP A 37 23.07 5.04 13.57
CA ASP A 37 22.75 3.67 13.16
C ASP A 37 23.54 2.63 13.98
N ILE A 38 24.80 2.94 14.31
CA ILE A 38 25.68 2.07 15.08
C ILE A 38 25.20 1.93 16.51
N THR A 39 24.77 3.02 17.16
CA THR A 39 24.18 2.97 18.51
C THR A 39 22.94 2.08 18.55
N LYS A 40 22.08 2.17 17.52
CA LYS A 40 20.92 1.28 17.35
C LYS A 40 21.35 -0.19 17.22
N VAL A 41 22.43 -0.49 16.48
CA VAL A 41 22.95 -1.85 16.39
C VAL A 41 23.51 -2.32 17.73
N SER A 42 24.32 -1.51 18.41
CA SER A 42 24.90 -1.82 19.72
C SER A 42 23.80 -2.19 20.73
N ASN A 43 22.77 -1.35 20.85
CA ASN A 43 21.63 -1.57 21.74
C ASN A 43 20.76 -2.78 21.35
N SER A 44 20.87 -3.26 20.10
CA SER A 44 20.11 -4.41 19.61
C SER A 44 20.72 -5.76 19.96
N ARG A 45 21.97 -5.78 20.46
CA ARG A 45 22.66 -7.03 20.80
C ARG A 45 21.99 -7.68 22.02
N LYS A 46 21.26 -8.77 21.78
CA LYS A 46 20.55 -9.53 22.82
C LYS A 46 20.86 -11.01 22.73
N ILE A 47 20.65 -11.72 23.83
CA ILE A 47 20.73 -13.18 23.87
C ILE A 47 19.60 -13.76 23.01
N ARG A 48 19.93 -14.69 22.11
CA ARG A 48 18.99 -15.36 21.21
C ARG A 48 18.03 -16.25 22.00
N ALA A 49 16.74 -16.27 21.65
CA ALA A 49 15.80 -17.21 22.24
C ALA A 49 16.01 -18.65 21.74
N GLY A 50 15.63 -19.65 22.55
CA GLY A 50 15.64 -21.07 22.18
C GLY A 50 17.01 -21.76 22.18
N LYS A 51 17.08 -22.94 21.53
CA LYS A 51 18.24 -23.85 21.53
C LYS A 51 19.48 -23.31 20.81
N GLY A 52 19.34 -22.24 20.02
CA GLY A 52 20.47 -21.62 19.32
C GLY A 52 21.58 -21.12 20.27
N LYS A 53 21.23 -20.78 21.52
CA LYS A 53 22.18 -20.40 22.57
C LYS A 53 23.23 -21.46 22.86
N LEU A 54 22.84 -22.74 22.77
CA LEU A 54 23.70 -23.90 23.05
C LEU A 54 24.59 -24.26 21.85
N ARG A 55 24.32 -23.72 20.66
CA ARG A 55 25.00 -24.06 19.40
C ARG A 55 25.84 -22.89 18.87
N ASN A 56 26.61 -22.24 19.74
CA ASN A 56 27.50 -21.11 19.41
C ASN A 56 26.84 -19.90 18.71
N ARG A 57 25.51 -19.75 18.82
CA ARG A 57 24.72 -18.64 18.25
C ARG A 57 24.02 -17.84 19.34
N ARG A 58 24.73 -17.60 20.44
CA ARG A 58 24.20 -17.01 21.68
C ARG A 58 23.64 -15.61 21.48
N TYR A 59 24.25 -14.79 20.62
CA TYR A 59 23.81 -13.41 20.40
C TYR A 59 23.14 -13.22 19.03
N ARG A 60 22.25 -12.22 18.97
CA ARG A 60 21.71 -11.65 17.73
C ARG A 60 21.86 -10.14 17.80
N GLN A 61 22.25 -9.52 16.70
CA GLN A 61 22.34 -8.07 16.55
C GLN A 61 21.81 -7.68 15.16
N ARG A 62 21.45 -6.41 14.99
CA ARG A 62 21.09 -5.83 13.68
C ARG A 62 22.34 -5.64 12.80
N ARG A 63 22.13 -5.42 11.51
CA ARG A 63 23.19 -4.97 10.58
C ARG A 63 23.22 -3.45 10.57
N GLY A 64 24.42 -2.89 10.55
CA GLY A 64 24.67 -1.46 10.40
C GLY A 64 25.18 -1.12 9.00
N PRO A 65 25.92 -0.02 8.85
CA PRO A 65 26.44 0.41 7.56
C PRO A 65 27.39 -0.63 6.96
N LEU A 66 27.45 -0.64 5.63
CA LEU A 66 28.47 -1.34 4.85
C LEU A 66 29.48 -0.31 4.36
N VAL A 67 30.77 -0.50 4.63
CA VAL A 67 31.84 0.36 4.13
C VAL A 67 32.46 -0.31 2.91
N VAL A 68 32.39 0.34 1.75
CA VAL A 68 32.95 -0.18 0.50
C VAL A 68 34.22 0.57 0.14
N TYR A 69 35.27 -0.18 -0.14
CA TYR A 69 36.63 0.32 -0.39
C TYR A 69 37.22 -0.28 -1.66
N ALA A 70 38.19 0.42 -2.26
CA ALA A 70 38.95 -0.07 -3.39
C ALA A 70 40.15 -0.91 -2.92
N LYS A 71 40.99 -0.36 -2.02
CA LYS A 71 42.18 -1.05 -1.50
C LYS A 71 42.14 -1.15 0.02
N ASP A 72 42.68 -2.25 0.55
CA ASP A 72 42.80 -2.44 2.00
C ASP A 72 44.17 -1.94 2.48
N GLU A 73 44.22 -0.70 2.96
CA GLU A 73 45.41 -0.10 3.59
C GLU A 73 45.29 -0.03 5.12
N GLY A 74 44.33 -0.73 5.71
CA GLY A 74 44.05 -0.72 7.15
C GLY A 74 42.57 -0.60 7.49
N ILE A 75 41.75 -0.14 6.54
CA ILE A 75 40.32 0.08 6.71
C ILE A 75 39.58 -1.15 7.24
N VAL A 76 39.90 -2.35 6.75
CA VAL A 76 39.25 -3.58 7.24
C VAL A 76 39.50 -3.76 8.72
N ARG A 77 40.73 -3.54 9.18
CA ARG A 77 41.10 -3.68 10.60
C ARG A 77 40.45 -2.60 11.46
N ALA A 78 40.37 -1.36 10.97
CA ALA A 78 39.78 -0.25 11.71
C ALA A 78 38.27 -0.42 11.93
N PHE A 79 37.53 -0.94 10.94
CA PHE A 79 36.07 -1.08 11.04
C PHE A 79 35.60 -2.43 11.58
N LYS A 80 36.43 -3.49 11.54
CA LYS A 80 36.05 -4.87 11.93
C LYS A 80 35.44 -5.01 13.33
N ASN A 81 35.91 -4.22 14.30
CA ASN A 81 35.45 -4.31 15.69
C ASN A 81 34.27 -3.38 16.01
N VAL A 82 33.79 -2.59 15.06
CA VAL A 82 32.65 -1.69 15.27
C VAL A 82 31.34 -2.50 15.18
N PRO A 83 30.42 -2.40 16.15
CA PRO A 83 29.21 -3.22 16.17
C PRO A 83 28.35 -3.10 14.91
N GLY A 84 28.22 -4.19 14.16
CA GLY A 84 27.33 -4.30 13.01
C GLY A 84 27.81 -3.64 11.73
N VAL A 85 28.98 -3.00 11.75
CA VAL A 85 29.63 -2.49 10.54
C VAL A 85 30.26 -3.66 9.82
N GLU A 86 30.13 -3.68 8.50
CA GLU A 86 30.81 -4.63 7.64
C GLU A 86 31.61 -3.87 6.60
N THR A 87 32.68 -4.49 6.12
CA THR A 87 33.50 -3.96 5.02
C THR A 87 33.39 -4.89 3.83
N ALA A 88 33.43 -4.35 2.62
CA ALA A 88 33.48 -5.11 1.38
C ALA A 88 34.36 -4.40 0.34
N PRO A 89 35.25 -5.11 -0.36
CA PRO A 89 35.96 -4.54 -1.50
C PRO A 89 34.99 -4.34 -2.69
N VAL A 90 35.22 -3.31 -3.50
CA VAL A 90 34.37 -2.99 -4.67
C VAL A 90 34.39 -4.08 -5.75
N GLU A 91 35.53 -4.75 -5.91
CA GLU A 91 35.69 -5.80 -6.93
C GLU A 91 34.89 -7.07 -6.61
N SER A 92 34.62 -7.33 -5.33
CA SER A 92 33.89 -8.52 -4.87
C SER A 92 32.74 -8.18 -3.92
N LEU A 93 31.85 -7.31 -4.39
CA LEU A 93 30.61 -6.97 -3.70
C LEU A 93 29.71 -8.20 -3.52
N ASN A 94 29.43 -8.56 -2.27
CA ASN A 94 28.61 -9.71 -1.92
C ASN A 94 27.13 -9.33 -1.75
N LEU A 95 26.25 -9.99 -2.51
CA LEU A 95 24.80 -9.79 -2.41
C LEU A 95 24.25 -10.06 -0.99
N LEU A 96 24.81 -11.03 -0.26
CA LEU A 96 24.38 -11.35 1.11
C LEU A 96 24.67 -10.23 2.10
N GLN A 97 25.67 -9.39 1.80
CA GLN A 97 25.99 -8.19 2.57
C GLN A 97 25.17 -6.99 2.08
N LEU A 98 24.98 -6.82 0.77
CA LEU A 98 24.19 -5.72 0.21
C LEU A 98 22.69 -5.82 0.56
N ALA A 99 22.13 -7.03 0.52
CA ALA A 99 20.71 -7.30 0.76
C ALA A 99 20.50 -8.36 1.86
N PRO A 100 20.84 -8.07 3.13
CA PRO A 100 20.76 -9.04 4.21
C PRO A 100 19.31 -9.47 4.45
N GLY A 101 19.04 -10.77 4.35
CA GLY A 101 17.69 -11.31 4.48
C GLY A 101 16.80 -11.10 3.26
N GLY A 102 17.37 -10.70 2.12
CA GLY A 102 16.62 -10.47 0.87
C GLY A 102 15.97 -9.10 0.77
N HIS A 103 16.24 -8.19 1.72
CA HIS A 103 15.74 -6.81 1.67
C HIS A 103 16.73 -5.89 0.98
N VAL A 104 16.26 -5.11 0.00
CA VAL A 104 17.04 -4.09 -0.70
C VAL A 104 17.22 -2.83 0.15
N GLY A 105 18.25 -2.04 -0.15
CA GLY A 105 18.46 -0.72 0.49
C GLY A 105 19.20 -0.78 1.83
N ARG A 106 20.38 -1.41 1.87
CA ARG A 106 21.31 -1.23 2.99
C ARG A 106 21.99 0.13 2.89
N PHE A 107 22.26 0.77 4.03
CA PHE A 107 23.06 2.00 4.06
C PHE A 107 24.54 1.67 3.81
N ILE A 108 25.10 2.25 2.74
CA ILE A 108 26.47 2.01 2.27
C ILE A 108 27.25 3.32 2.32
N ILE A 109 28.49 3.24 2.81
CA ILE A 109 29.47 4.32 2.81
C ILE A 109 30.53 3.93 1.78
N TRP A 110 30.70 4.75 0.75
CA TRP A 110 31.64 4.52 -0.34
C TRP A 110 32.88 5.36 -0.16
N THR A 111 34.06 4.79 -0.38
CA THR A 111 35.25 5.60 -0.66
C THR A 111 35.18 6.13 -2.09
N GLU A 112 35.79 7.28 -2.33
CA GLU A 112 35.89 7.90 -3.65
C GLU A 112 36.57 6.95 -4.65
N ALA A 113 37.69 6.30 -4.26
CA ALA A 113 38.33 5.29 -5.11
C ALA A 113 37.40 4.11 -5.43
N ALA A 114 36.57 3.66 -4.48
CA ALA A 114 35.62 2.58 -4.74
C ALA A 114 34.53 2.99 -5.73
N ILE A 115 33.95 4.19 -5.59
CA ILE A 115 32.88 4.61 -6.50
C ILE A 115 33.42 4.79 -7.92
N ALA A 116 34.61 5.36 -8.07
CA ALA A 116 35.27 5.51 -9.37
C ALA A 116 35.62 4.15 -10.01
N ALA A 117 36.01 3.15 -9.21
CA ALA A 117 36.32 1.82 -9.71
C ALA A 117 35.07 1.04 -10.17
N LEU A 118 33.88 1.39 -9.69
CA LEU A 118 32.64 0.64 -9.90
C LEU A 118 32.29 0.51 -11.40
N ASP A 119 32.44 1.57 -12.17
CA ASP A 119 32.19 1.57 -13.61
C ASP A 119 33.09 0.55 -14.32
N SER A 120 34.39 0.60 -14.02
CA SER A 120 35.36 -0.34 -14.59
C SER A 120 35.09 -1.80 -14.21
N VAL A 121 34.53 -2.05 -13.02
CA VAL A 121 34.17 -3.41 -12.55
C VAL A 121 33.03 -3.98 -13.38
N TYR A 122 32.03 -3.18 -13.75
CA TYR A 122 30.91 -3.66 -14.56
C TYR A 122 31.23 -3.75 -16.05
N GLU A 123 32.11 -2.88 -16.56
CA GLU A 123 32.61 -2.96 -17.94
C GLU A 123 33.51 -4.17 -18.19
N LYS A 124 34.37 -4.54 -17.22
CA LYS A 124 35.33 -5.65 -17.36
C LYS A 124 34.71 -7.03 -17.20
N LYS A 125 33.45 -7.14 -16.77
CA LYS A 125 32.79 -8.44 -16.61
C LYS A 125 32.52 -9.06 -17.98
N SER A 126 33.17 -10.20 -18.23
CA SER A 126 33.02 -10.93 -19.49
C SER A 126 31.56 -11.26 -19.77
N HIS A 127 31.10 -10.94 -20.99
CA HIS A 127 29.74 -11.18 -21.47
C HIS A 127 28.63 -10.63 -20.56
N PHE A 128 28.92 -9.58 -19.77
CA PHE A 128 27.95 -8.95 -18.90
C PHE A 128 27.48 -7.62 -19.48
N ILE A 129 26.17 -7.41 -19.50
CA ILE A 129 25.52 -6.16 -19.90
C ILE A 129 24.59 -5.78 -18.76
N LEU A 130 24.54 -4.49 -18.43
CA LEU A 130 23.61 -3.99 -17.42
C LEU A 130 22.16 -4.27 -17.84
N PRO A 131 21.33 -4.87 -16.97
CA PRO A 131 19.93 -5.12 -17.29
C PRO A 131 19.20 -3.82 -17.61
N THR A 132 18.51 -3.79 -18.74
CA THR A 132 17.66 -2.66 -19.13
C THR A 132 16.31 -2.73 -18.40
N ALA A 133 15.83 -1.59 -17.91
CA ALA A 133 14.49 -1.51 -17.32
C ALA A 133 13.41 -1.80 -18.37
N LYS A 134 12.32 -2.46 -17.95
CA LYS A 134 11.16 -2.74 -18.84
C LYS A 134 10.38 -1.49 -19.25
N ILE A 135 10.45 -0.46 -18.41
CA ILE A 135 9.80 0.83 -18.62
C ILE A 135 10.90 1.88 -18.54
N ALA A 136 10.92 2.84 -19.48
CA ALA A 136 11.92 3.90 -19.50
C ALA A 136 11.79 4.85 -18.30
N THR A 137 10.57 5.16 -17.89
CA THR A 137 10.26 6.09 -16.78
C THR A 137 9.35 5.40 -15.76
N SER A 138 9.77 5.37 -14.49
CA SER A 138 8.96 4.80 -13.41
C SER A 138 7.90 5.76 -12.85
N ASP A 139 7.97 7.05 -13.20
CA ASP A 139 6.97 8.06 -12.84
C ASP A 139 5.69 7.93 -13.68
N VAL A 140 4.90 6.91 -13.33
CA VAL A 140 3.60 6.66 -13.93
C VAL A 140 2.63 7.82 -13.68
N THR A 141 2.77 8.52 -12.55
CA THR A 141 1.89 9.64 -12.19
C THR A 141 2.12 10.86 -13.06
N GLY A 142 3.39 11.24 -13.30
CA GLY A 142 3.73 12.30 -14.23
C GLY A 142 3.31 11.96 -15.65
N LEU A 143 3.50 10.70 -16.07
CA LEU A 143 3.06 10.24 -17.39
C LEU A 143 1.54 10.32 -17.54
N ILE A 144 0.76 9.82 -16.57
CA ILE A 144 -0.71 9.91 -16.60
C ILE A 144 -1.17 11.38 -16.67
N ASN A 145 -0.52 12.27 -15.93
CA ASN A 145 -0.92 13.67 -15.85
C ASN A 145 -0.33 14.56 -16.96
N SER A 146 0.39 13.97 -17.92
CA SER A 146 0.92 14.69 -19.08
C SER A 146 -0.20 15.21 -19.98
N ASP A 147 0.01 16.36 -20.60
CA ASP A 147 -0.99 17.03 -21.44
C ASP A 147 -1.35 16.19 -22.66
N GLU A 148 -0.39 15.45 -23.21
CA GLU A 148 -0.58 14.56 -24.36
C GLU A 148 -1.57 13.44 -24.04
N ILE A 149 -1.51 12.89 -22.81
CA ILE A 149 -2.45 11.84 -22.38
C ILE A 149 -3.78 12.46 -21.96
N GLN A 150 -3.75 13.52 -21.14
CA GLN A 150 -4.96 14.14 -20.62
C GLN A 150 -5.84 14.77 -21.71
N SER A 151 -5.25 15.30 -22.79
CA SER A 151 -5.99 15.87 -23.92
C SER A 151 -6.80 14.84 -24.72
N VAL A 152 -6.36 13.58 -24.73
CA VAL A 152 -7.04 12.47 -25.45
C VAL A 152 -8.04 11.75 -24.55
N LEU A 153 -7.83 11.77 -23.24
CA LEU A 153 -8.69 11.08 -22.28
C LEU A 153 -10.10 11.68 -22.23
N ARG A 154 -11.09 10.80 -22.05
CA ARG A 154 -12.47 11.21 -21.82
C ARG A 154 -12.60 11.78 -20.41
N PRO A 155 -13.47 12.79 -20.20
CA PRO A 155 -13.73 13.30 -18.86
C PRO A 155 -14.25 12.18 -17.95
N ALA A 156 -13.86 12.23 -16.68
CA ALA A 156 -14.33 11.28 -15.68
C ALA A 156 -15.86 11.32 -15.58
N GLY A 157 -16.51 10.16 -15.67
CA GLY A 157 -17.96 10.05 -15.50
C GLY A 157 -18.40 10.42 -14.07
N GLN A 158 -19.70 10.65 -13.88
CA GLN A 158 -20.26 10.90 -12.55
C GLN A 158 -19.97 9.71 -11.62
N ALA A 159 -19.60 10.01 -10.37
CA ALA A 159 -19.36 8.98 -9.36
C ALA A 159 -20.63 8.14 -9.14
N VAL A 160 -20.62 6.88 -9.60
CA VAL A 160 -21.72 5.95 -9.38
C VAL A 160 -21.63 5.44 -7.94
N ALA A 161 -22.33 6.10 -7.02
CA ALA A 161 -22.51 5.58 -5.66
C ALA A 161 -23.40 4.32 -5.71
N LYS A 162 -22.79 3.15 -5.91
CA LYS A 162 -23.47 1.87 -5.71
C LYS A 162 -23.82 1.81 -4.22
N ARG A 163 -25.10 1.87 -3.88
CA ARG A 163 -25.60 1.60 -2.52
C ARG A 163 -25.99 0.12 -2.47
N PRO A 164 -25.09 -0.81 -2.10
CA PRO A 164 -25.35 -2.24 -2.28
C PRO A 164 -26.40 -2.76 -1.28
N PHE A 165 -26.54 -2.09 -0.13
CA PHE A 165 -27.41 -2.52 0.97
C PHE A 165 -28.62 -1.59 1.18
N THR A 166 -29.07 -0.85 0.16
CA THR A 166 -30.36 -0.16 0.30
C THR A 166 -31.49 -1.17 0.35
N GLN A 167 -32.25 -1.15 1.45
CA GLN A 167 -33.45 -1.96 1.58
C GLN A 167 -34.42 -1.64 0.42
N LYS A 168 -34.75 -2.66 -0.38
CA LYS A 168 -35.77 -2.54 -1.42
C LYS A 168 -37.13 -2.35 -0.75
N LYS A 169 -37.65 -1.13 -0.77
CA LYS A 169 -38.96 -0.78 -0.21
C LYS A 169 -40.06 -1.33 -1.12
N ASN A 170 -41.03 -2.05 -0.55
CA ASN A 170 -42.16 -2.60 -1.31
C ASN A 170 -43.08 -1.46 -1.82
N PRO A 171 -43.28 -1.29 -3.14
CA PRO A 171 -44.10 -0.22 -3.70
C PRO A 171 -45.60 -0.37 -3.41
N LEU A 172 -46.12 -1.58 -3.22
CA LEU A 172 -47.54 -1.77 -2.91
C LEU A 172 -47.88 -1.27 -1.50
N ARG A 173 -46.92 -1.35 -0.57
CA ARG A 173 -47.04 -0.83 0.81
C ARG A 173 -46.58 0.63 0.91
N ASN A 174 -45.50 1.01 0.22
CA ASN A 174 -44.94 2.36 0.27
C ASN A 174 -45.38 3.21 -0.93
N LYS A 175 -46.34 4.13 -0.68
CA LYS A 175 -46.92 5.01 -1.71
C LYS A 175 -45.89 5.89 -2.42
N ALA A 176 -44.87 6.39 -1.72
CA ALA A 176 -43.86 7.26 -2.34
C ALA A 176 -43.03 6.49 -3.39
N VAL A 177 -42.71 5.23 -3.10
CA VAL A 177 -42.01 4.36 -4.05
C VAL A 177 -42.93 3.95 -5.19
N LEU A 178 -44.21 3.68 -4.92
CA LEU A 178 -45.21 3.42 -5.96
C LEU A 178 -45.31 4.58 -6.94
N PHE A 179 -45.42 5.81 -6.45
CA PHE A 179 -45.57 6.99 -7.29
C PHE A 179 -44.29 7.32 -8.06
N ARG A 180 -43.12 7.00 -7.49
CA ARG A 180 -41.83 7.11 -8.20
C ARG A 180 -41.75 6.14 -9.38
N LEU A 181 -42.25 4.91 -9.21
CA LEU A 181 -42.21 3.87 -10.25
C LEU A 181 -43.36 4.00 -11.26
N ASN A 182 -44.55 4.36 -10.79
CA ASN A 182 -45.75 4.52 -11.58
C ASN A 182 -46.49 5.82 -11.18
N PRO A 183 -46.26 6.93 -11.90
CA PRO A 183 -46.92 8.21 -11.65
C PRO A 183 -48.46 8.14 -11.77
N TYR A 184 -48.98 7.30 -12.68
CA TYR A 184 -50.42 7.14 -12.92
C TYR A 184 -51.16 6.46 -11.75
N ALA A 185 -50.46 5.70 -10.91
CA ALA A 185 -51.06 5.12 -9.70
C ALA A 185 -51.59 6.20 -8.73
N LYS A 186 -51.05 7.43 -8.79
CA LYS A 186 -51.51 8.57 -7.98
C LYS A 186 -52.87 9.09 -8.45
N THR A 187 -53.08 9.20 -9.76
CA THR A 187 -54.33 9.70 -10.34
C THR A 187 -55.46 8.70 -10.17
N LEU A 188 -55.20 7.41 -10.46
CA LEU A 188 -56.19 6.33 -10.27
C LEU A 188 -56.68 6.24 -8.83
N ARG A 189 -55.78 6.24 -7.84
CA ARG A 189 -56.19 6.22 -6.43
C ARG A 189 -56.98 7.45 -6.02
N ARG A 190 -56.65 8.62 -6.55
CA ARG A 190 -57.40 9.86 -6.28
C ARG A 190 -58.82 9.76 -6.86
N GLN A 191 -58.95 9.29 -8.10
CA GLN A 191 -60.26 9.07 -8.72
C GLN A 191 -61.09 8.06 -7.94
N GLU A 192 -60.46 6.97 -7.46
CA GLU A 192 -61.14 5.95 -6.67
C GLU A 192 -61.60 6.48 -5.31
N LEU A 193 -60.79 7.27 -4.61
CA LEU A 193 -61.19 7.92 -3.36
C LEU A 193 -62.38 8.86 -3.57
N LEU A 194 -62.34 9.71 -4.61
CA LEU A 194 -63.47 10.57 -4.96
C LEU A 194 -64.72 9.76 -5.32
N ARG A 195 -64.57 8.62 -5.99
CA ARG A 195 -65.67 7.69 -6.29
C ARG A 195 -66.26 7.09 -5.02
N GLN A 196 -65.42 6.69 -4.06
CA GLN A 196 -65.85 6.13 -2.78
C GLN A 196 -66.55 7.18 -1.90
N GLU A 197 -66.03 8.40 -1.83
CA GLU A 197 -66.68 9.52 -1.12
C GLU A 197 -68.04 9.85 -1.72
N ARG A 198 -68.18 9.80 -3.05
CA ARG A 198 -69.47 9.96 -3.71
C ARG A 198 -70.43 8.82 -3.37
N LYS A 199 -69.94 7.57 -3.30
CA LYS A 199 -70.76 6.41 -2.91
C LYS A 199 -71.19 6.45 -1.44
N SER A 200 -70.31 6.84 -0.52
CA SER A 200 -70.64 6.89 0.92
C SER A 200 -71.63 8.00 1.26
N LYS A 201 -71.66 9.09 0.47
CA LYS A 201 -72.64 10.17 0.60
C LYS A 201 -73.96 9.89 -0.12
N ALA A 202 -74.02 8.88 -0.99
CA ALA A 202 -75.26 8.49 -1.65
C ALA A 202 -76.17 7.74 -0.66
N PRO A 203 -77.50 7.97 -0.66
CA PRO A 203 -78.41 7.26 0.23
C PRO A 203 -78.35 5.75 -0.05
N VAL A 204 -78.26 4.95 1.02
CA VAL A 204 -78.28 3.48 0.92
C VAL A 204 -79.64 3.07 0.34
N LYS A 205 -79.67 2.61 -0.91
CA LYS A 205 -80.85 1.97 -1.46
C LYS A 205 -81.12 0.73 -0.62
N LYS A 206 -82.29 0.64 0.04
CA LYS A 206 -82.73 -0.59 0.72
C LYS A 206 -82.58 -1.73 -0.27
N ALA A 207 -81.88 -2.80 0.12
CA ALA A 207 -81.78 -3.99 -0.71
C ALA A 207 -83.21 -4.47 -1.01
N ALA A 208 -83.56 -4.58 -2.30
CA ALA A 208 -84.76 -5.31 -2.68
C ALA A 208 -84.55 -6.77 -2.24
N ASP A 209 -85.57 -7.38 -1.62
CA ASP A 209 -85.53 -8.78 -1.19
C ASP A 209 -84.99 -9.65 -2.34
N VAL A 210 -83.90 -10.36 -2.04
CA VAL A 210 -83.04 -11.01 -3.05
C VAL A 210 -83.63 -12.35 -3.52
N ALA A 211 -84.79 -12.75 -2.98
CA ALA A 211 -85.52 -13.91 -3.43
C ALA A 211 -86.88 -13.48 -4.01
N GLY A 212 -87.14 -13.86 -5.26
CA GLY A 212 -88.50 -13.81 -5.81
C GLY A 212 -89.43 -14.64 -4.93
N LYS A 213 -90.67 -14.19 -4.74
CA LYS A 213 -91.64 -14.85 -3.85
C LYS A 213 -91.76 -16.35 -4.12
N ASP A 214 -91.74 -16.73 -5.40
CA ASP A 214 -91.78 -18.12 -5.86
C ASP A 214 -90.66 -18.99 -5.28
N PHE A 215 -89.45 -18.44 -5.06
CA PHE A 215 -88.33 -19.18 -4.47
C PHE A 215 -88.49 -19.36 -2.95
N LEU A 216 -89.08 -18.38 -2.27
CA LEU A 216 -89.34 -18.48 -0.83
C LEU A 216 -90.50 -19.44 -0.55
N ASP A 217 -91.53 -19.42 -1.40
CA ASP A 217 -92.69 -20.31 -1.26
C ASP A 217 -92.30 -21.79 -1.47
N ILE A 218 -91.39 -22.09 -2.40
CA ILE A 218 -90.85 -23.46 -2.60
C ILE A 218 -89.98 -23.89 -1.41
N LEU A 219 -89.19 -22.98 -0.84
CA LEU A 219 -88.29 -23.28 0.27
C LEU A 219 -89.05 -23.56 1.59
N HIS A 220 -90.22 -22.94 1.77
CA HIS A 220 -91.05 -23.13 2.97
C HIS A 220 -92.11 -24.24 2.84
N ALA A 221 -92.23 -24.88 1.67
CA ALA A 221 -93.16 -25.99 1.43
C ALA A 221 -92.53 -27.40 1.64
N ALA A 222 -91.25 -27.48 2.04
CA ALA A 222 -90.51 -28.72 2.31
C ALA A 222 -90.37 -29.01 3.81
#